data_AF-A0A168N7L1-F1
#
_entry.id   AF-A0A168N7L1-F1
#
_cell.length_a   1.000
_cell.length_b   1.000
_cell.length_c   1.000
_cell.angle_alpha   90.00
_cell.angle_beta   90.00
_cell.angle_gamma   90.00
#
_symmetry.space_group_name_H-M   'P 1'
#
loop_
_entity.id
_entity.type
_entity.pdbx_description
1 polymer ?
#
loop_
_entity_poly.entity_id
_entity_poly.type
_entity_poly.pdbx_seq_one_letter_code
_entity_poly.pdbx_strand_id
1 'polypeptide(L)'
;LKARQGVFNGKRFEYFKGKRGIDAILKEDYAKVTKGDKAPTNREEAFNVLNDLGKFGFILRVDRGEAIGGKGSPRILQPNPVQEVKEDGYYMWIWEGSQVKLYMGAAALVAVVLAGVLFPLWPNFLRLGVWYLSIAVLCLVGVFFGIAIVRLILYVITYPVLPRGFWIFPNLFEDVGIVESFIPLYGFDPVKEKKSKKRS
;
A
#
# COMPACT_ATOMS: atom_id res chain seq x y z
N LEU A 1 -10.39 -9.26 12.02
CA LEU A 1 -10.87 -10.41 11.22
C LEU A 1 -9.70 -11.21 10.67
N LYS A 2 -9.84 -12.53 10.49
CA LYS A 2 -8.88 -13.33 9.68
C LYS A 2 -9.51 -13.62 8.32
N ALA A 3 -9.37 -12.68 7.39
CA ALA A 3 -9.85 -12.83 6.03
C ALA A 3 -9.06 -13.92 5.29
N ARG A 4 -9.74 -14.66 4.42
CA ARG A 4 -9.18 -15.69 3.55
C ARG A 4 -9.67 -15.44 2.13
N GLN A 5 -8.91 -15.88 1.14
CA GLN A 5 -9.31 -15.76 -0.25
C GLN A 5 -10.09 -17.00 -0.71
N GLY A 6 -11.23 -16.77 -1.33
CA GLY A 6 -12.04 -17.78 -2.01
C GLY A 6 -12.40 -17.32 -3.41
N VAL A 7 -12.96 -18.23 -4.21
CA VAL A 7 -13.42 -17.94 -5.56
C VAL A 7 -14.91 -18.20 -5.64
N PHE A 8 -15.66 -17.22 -6.13
CA PHE A 8 -17.08 -17.31 -6.38
C PHE A 8 -17.35 -16.81 -7.81
N ASN A 9 -18.03 -17.61 -8.63
CA ASN A 9 -18.29 -17.31 -10.05
C ASN A 9 -17.06 -16.82 -10.83
N GLY A 10 -15.90 -17.46 -10.61
CA GLY A 10 -14.64 -17.12 -11.29
C GLY A 10 -13.92 -15.86 -10.77
N LYS A 11 -14.54 -15.05 -9.92
CA LYS A 11 -13.91 -13.88 -9.27
C LYS A 11 -13.41 -14.25 -7.86
N ARG A 12 -12.30 -13.64 -7.44
CA ARG A 12 -11.76 -13.81 -6.09
C ARG A 12 -12.48 -12.88 -5.13
N PHE A 13 -12.89 -13.42 -3.99
CA PHE A 13 -13.52 -12.69 -2.90
C PHE A 13 -12.82 -13.01 -1.58
N GLU A 14 -12.90 -12.07 -0.65
CA GLU A 14 -12.51 -12.31 0.73
C GLU A 14 -13.67 -12.86 1.52
N TYR A 15 -13.39 -13.91 2.30
CA TYR A 15 -14.36 -14.53 3.18
C TYR A 15 -13.79 -14.77 4.58
N PHE A 16 -14.68 -14.86 5.56
CA PHE A 16 -14.34 -15.04 6.97
C PHE A 16 -15.35 -15.97 7.65
N LYS A 17 -15.02 -16.44 8.86
CA LYS A 17 -15.93 -17.25 9.69
C LYS A 17 -16.78 -16.33 10.57
N GLY A 18 -18.08 -16.59 10.71
CA GLY A 18 -19.03 -15.76 11.48
C GLY A 18 -18.54 -15.41 12.87
N LYS A 19 -18.06 -16.40 13.63
CA LYS A 19 -17.45 -16.23 14.96
C LYS A 19 -16.38 -15.11 14.97
N ARG A 20 -15.51 -15.08 13.95
CA ARG A 20 -14.45 -14.06 13.83
C ARG A 20 -14.95 -12.70 13.35
N GLY A 21 -16.12 -12.66 12.70
CA GLY A 21 -16.82 -11.42 12.36
C GLY A 21 -17.41 -10.79 13.61
N ILE A 22 -18.13 -11.57 14.42
CA ILE A 22 -18.69 -11.15 15.72
C ILE A 22 -17.58 -10.67 16.65
N ASP A 23 -16.51 -11.46 16.81
CA ASP A 23 -15.35 -11.07 17.62
C ASP A 23 -14.68 -9.78 17.12
N ALA A 24 -14.81 -9.43 15.83
CA ALA A 24 -14.22 -8.21 15.28
C ALA A 24 -15.11 -6.98 15.47
N ILE A 25 -16.43 -7.15 15.48
CA ILE A 25 -17.41 -6.09 15.79
C ILE A 25 -17.26 -5.65 17.25
N LEU A 26 -16.91 -6.57 18.16
CA LEU A 26 -16.69 -6.28 19.58
C LEU A 26 -15.34 -5.59 19.89
N LYS A 27 -14.47 -5.37 18.90
CA LYS A 27 -13.17 -4.72 19.14
C LYS A 27 -13.32 -3.21 19.30
N GLU A 28 -12.46 -2.61 20.13
CA GLU A 28 -12.41 -1.15 20.31
C GLU A 28 -12.24 -0.36 19.00
N ASP A 29 -11.56 -0.94 18.02
CA ASP A 29 -11.38 -0.30 16.72
C ASP A 29 -12.71 -0.08 15.97
N TYR A 30 -13.70 -0.96 16.18
CA TYR A 30 -15.05 -0.76 15.63
C TYR A 30 -15.75 0.42 16.33
N ALA A 31 -15.62 0.50 17.66
CA ALA A 31 -16.22 1.58 18.46
C ALA A 31 -15.69 2.97 18.09
N LYS A 32 -14.45 3.08 17.60
CA LYS A 32 -13.86 4.35 17.11
C LYS A 32 -14.50 4.85 15.81
N VAL A 33 -15.09 3.96 15.02
CA VAL A 33 -15.64 4.26 13.68
C VAL A 33 -17.14 4.55 13.74
N THR A 34 -17.86 3.99 14.70
CA THR A 34 -19.31 4.19 14.92
C THR A 34 -19.62 5.56 15.54
N LYS A 35 -19.19 6.66 14.91
CA LYS A 35 -19.28 8.07 15.38
C LYS A 35 -20.72 8.61 15.60
N GLY A 36 -21.58 7.90 16.34
CA GLY A 36 -22.95 8.31 16.65
C GLY A 36 -23.85 7.17 17.13
N ASP A 37 -23.60 5.93 16.71
CA ASP A 37 -24.37 4.75 17.14
C ASP A 37 -23.72 4.05 18.33
N LYS A 38 -24.54 3.53 19.25
CA LYS A 38 -24.06 2.71 20.37
C LYS A 38 -23.31 1.52 19.81
N ALA A 39 -22.00 1.48 20.03
CA ALA A 39 -21.20 0.32 19.67
C ALA A 39 -21.73 -0.91 20.43
N PRO A 40 -21.85 -2.07 19.77
CA PRO A 40 -22.31 -3.28 20.42
C PRO A 40 -21.34 -3.67 21.53
N THR A 41 -21.89 -3.84 22.73
CA THR A 41 -21.16 -4.19 23.95
C THR A 41 -21.21 -5.69 24.20
N ASN A 42 -22.30 -6.33 23.77
CA ASN A 42 -22.56 -7.74 24.01
C ASN A 42 -22.47 -8.56 22.73
N ARG A 43 -22.20 -9.86 22.89
CA ARG A 43 -22.09 -10.80 21.77
C ARG A 43 -23.39 -10.92 20.96
N GLU A 44 -24.54 -10.82 21.63
CA GLU A 44 -25.86 -10.82 20.99
C GLU A 44 -26.08 -9.57 20.12
N GLU A 45 -25.68 -8.40 20.61
CA GLU A 45 -25.75 -7.14 19.83
C GLU A 45 -24.84 -7.22 18.61
N ALA A 46 -23.61 -7.74 18.77
CA ALA A 46 -22.69 -7.95 17.66
C ALA A 46 -23.22 -8.98 16.63
N PHE A 47 -23.98 -9.97 17.09
CA PHE A 47 -24.66 -10.92 16.21
C PHE A 47 -25.76 -10.22 15.39
N ASN A 48 -26.56 -9.35 16.01
CA ASN A 48 -27.58 -8.57 15.31
C ASN A 48 -26.97 -7.65 14.26
N VAL A 49 -25.86 -6.98 14.58
CA VAL A 49 -25.11 -6.16 13.59
C VAL A 49 -24.63 -7.02 12.42
N LEU A 50 -24.10 -8.21 12.67
CA LEU A 50 -23.70 -9.12 11.60
C LEU A 50 -24.89 -9.59 10.75
N ASN A 51 -26.05 -9.79 11.37
CA ASN A 51 -27.29 -10.11 10.65
C ASN A 51 -27.76 -8.95 9.76
N ASP A 52 -27.68 -7.71 10.25
CA ASP A 52 -28.04 -6.53 9.48
C ASP A 52 -27.07 -6.30 8.31
N LEU A 53 -25.77 -6.59 8.47
CA LEU A 53 -24.82 -6.61 7.36
C LEU A 53 -25.24 -7.59 6.24
N GLY A 54 -25.80 -8.75 6.61
CA GLY A 54 -26.35 -9.71 5.66
C GLY A 54 -27.61 -9.19 4.97
N LYS A 55 -28.56 -8.63 5.73
CA LYS A 55 -29.80 -8.06 5.19
C LYS A 55 -29.56 -6.90 4.22
N PHE A 56 -28.59 -6.04 4.52
CA PHE A 56 -28.20 -4.94 3.64
C PHE A 56 -27.33 -5.38 2.45
N GLY A 57 -26.98 -6.67 2.35
CA GLY A 57 -26.24 -7.22 1.21
C GLY A 57 -24.73 -6.93 1.24
N PHE A 58 -24.16 -6.54 2.37
CA PHE A 58 -22.71 -6.36 2.49
C PHE A 58 -21.96 -7.69 2.59
N ILE A 59 -22.62 -8.72 3.11
CA ILE A 59 -22.07 -10.07 3.23
C ILE A 59 -23.04 -11.13 2.68
N LEU A 60 -22.51 -12.20 2.11
CA LEU A 60 -23.27 -13.39 1.73
C LEU A 60 -22.79 -14.60 2.52
N ARG A 61 -23.72 -15.39 3.07
CA ARG A 61 -23.38 -16.68 3.65
C ARG A 61 -23.03 -17.68 2.56
N VAL A 62 -21.87 -18.31 2.72
CA VAL A 62 -21.30 -19.24 1.76
C VAL A 62 -20.84 -20.52 2.45
N ASP A 63 -20.88 -21.61 1.70
CA ASP A 63 -20.27 -22.87 2.05
C ASP A 63 -18.89 -22.97 1.41
N ARG A 64 -17.95 -23.52 2.19
CA ARG A 64 -16.55 -23.64 1.81
C ARG A 64 -16.31 -24.98 1.10
N GLY A 65 -16.18 -24.95 -0.20
CA GLY A 65 -15.85 -26.10 -1.03
C GLY A 65 -14.37 -26.49 -1.04
N GLU A 66 -14.03 -27.25 -2.07
CA GLU A 66 -12.68 -27.75 -2.31
C GLU A 66 -11.70 -26.63 -2.72
N ALA A 67 -10.41 -26.92 -2.54
CA ALA A 67 -9.34 -26.02 -2.93
C ALA A 67 -9.00 -26.23 -4.41
N ILE A 68 -8.95 -25.16 -5.20
CA ILE A 68 -8.87 -25.24 -6.67
C ILE A 68 -7.56 -25.89 -7.15
N GLY A 69 -6.47 -25.74 -6.37
CA GLY A 69 -5.13 -26.23 -6.72
C GLY A 69 -4.39 -26.83 -5.53
N GLY A 70 -5.12 -27.49 -4.61
CA GLY A 70 -4.52 -28.15 -3.45
C GLY A 70 -4.24 -27.24 -2.24
N LYS A 71 -3.38 -27.69 -1.32
CA LYS A 71 -3.17 -27.08 0.00
C LYS A 71 -2.58 -25.67 -0.14
N GLY A 72 -3.35 -24.66 0.26
CA GLY A 72 -2.95 -23.24 0.21
C GLY A 72 -3.55 -22.45 -0.96
N SER A 73 -4.18 -23.13 -1.93
CA SER A 73 -4.93 -22.47 -3.00
C SER A 73 -6.28 -21.93 -2.51
N PRO A 74 -6.84 -20.88 -3.16
CA PRO A 74 -8.18 -20.39 -2.89
C PRO A 74 -9.23 -21.51 -3.01
N ARG A 75 -10.23 -21.45 -2.14
CA ARG A 75 -11.32 -22.42 -2.12
C ARG A 75 -12.53 -21.92 -2.89
N ILE A 76 -13.23 -22.83 -3.55
CA ILE A 76 -14.49 -22.52 -4.21
C ILE A 76 -15.52 -22.21 -3.13
N LEU A 77 -16.19 -21.07 -3.27
CA LEU A 77 -17.29 -20.66 -2.40
C LEU A 77 -18.60 -20.96 -3.13
N GLN A 78 -19.55 -21.54 -2.42
CA GLN A 78 -20.90 -21.78 -2.93
C GLN A 78 -21.91 -21.02 -2.08
N PRO A 79 -22.94 -20.41 -2.66
CA PRO A 79 -23.92 -19.67 -1.88
C PRO A 79 -24.78 -20.65 -1.09
N ASN A 80 -24.92 -20.43 0.21
CA ASN A 80 -25.80 -21.27 1.03
C ASN A 80 -27.25 -20.80 0.81
N PRO A 81 -28.22 -21.69 0.51
CA PRO A 81 -29.61 -21.27 0.34
C PRO A 81 -30.21 -20.65 1.63
N VAL A 82 -29.69 -21.01 2.79
CA VAL A 82 -30.09 -20.45 4.09
C VAL A 82 -29.14 -19.31 4.46
N GLN A 83 -29.62 -18.07 4.35
CA GLN A 83 -28.83 -16.86 4.64
C GLN A 83 -28.90 -16.38 6.10
N GLU A 84 -29.53 -17.16 6.99
CA GLU A 84 -29.52 -16.89 8.42
C GLU A 84 -28.08 -16.87 8.96
N VAL A 85 -27.74 -15.86 9.76
CA VAL A 85 -26.42 -15.76 10.37
C VAL A 85 -26.25 -16.85 11.44
N LYS A 86 -25.15 -17.59 11.33
CA LYS A 86 -24.63 -18.56 12.30
C LYS A 86 -23.14 -18.30 12.56
N GLU A 87 -22.71 -18.47 13.81
CA GLU A 87 -21.30 -18.29 14.18
C GLU A 87 -20.36 -19.24 13.42
N ASP A 88 -20.83 -20.46 13.16
CA ASP A 88 -20.04 -21.48 12.46
C ASP A 88 -20.05 -21.36 10.94
N GLY A 89 -20.90 -20.50 10.40
CA GLY A 89 -20.98 -20.21 8.97
C GLY A 89 -19.77 -19.44 8.44
N TYR A 90 -19.60 -19.48 7.12
CA TYR A 90 -18.66 -18.62 6.40
C TYR A 90 -19.41 -17.54 5.65
N TYR A 91 -18.81 -16.36 5.56
CA TYR A 91 -19.40 -15.18 4.92
C TYR A 91 -18.37 -14.57 3.99
N MET A 92 -18.77 -14.22 2.77
CA MET A 92 -17.94 -13.43 1.87
C MET A 92 -18.41 -11.99 1.83
N TRP A 93 -17.46 -11.06 1.71
CA TRP A 93 -17.76 -9.65 1.48
C TRP A 93 -18.21 -9.43 0.03
N ILE A 94 -19.35 -8.76 -0.14
CA ILE A 94 -19.85 -8.30 -1.45
C ILE A 94 -19.66 -6.78 -1.61
N TRP A 95 -19.04 -6.13 -0.64
CA TRP A 95 -18.80 -4.69 -0.68
C TRP A 95 -17.63 -4.33 -1.61
N GLU A 96 -17.93 -3.64 -2.71
CA GLU A 96 -16.93 -3.24 -3.71
C GLU A 96 -16.31 -1.86 -3.43
N GLY A 97 -16.57 -1.24 -2.27
CA GLY A 97 -16.07 0.08 -1.92
C GLY A 97 -16.81 1.24 -2.60
N SER A 98 -16.22 2.43 -2.56
CA SER A 98 -16.84 3.63 -3.13
C SER A 98 -16.65 3.66 -4.65
N GLN A 99 -17.71 3.32 -5.39
CA GLN A 99 -17.75 3.39 -6.85
C GLN A 99 -17.48 4.81 -7.37
N VAL A 100 -17.91 5.85 -6.64
CA VAL A 100 -17.65 7.25 -6.99
C VAL A 100 -16.16 7.55 -7.05
N LYS A 101 -15.37 7.08 -6.08
CA LYS A 101 -13.91 7.27 -6.11
C LYS A 101 -13.27 6.60 -7.32
N LEU A 102 -13.76 5.41 -7.70
CA LEU A 102 -13.29 4.70 -8.88
C LEU A 102 -13.61 5.49 -10.15
N TYR A 103 -14.85 5.96 -10.31
CA TYR A 103 -15.25 6.75 -11.47
C TYR A 103 -14.53 8.10 -11.54
N MET A 104 -14.36 8.80 -10.42
CA MET A 104 -13.58 10.04 -10.37
C MET A 104 -12.12 9.80 -10.70
N GLY A 105 -11.51 8.72 -10.19
CA GLY A 105 -10.14 8.35 -10.52
C GLY A 105 -9.98 8.03 -12.02
N ALA A 106 -10.93 7.30 -12.59
CA ALA A 106 -10.96 7.02 -14.03
C ALA A 106 -11.12 8.30 -14.86
N ALA A 107 -12.05 9.19 -14.48
CA ALA A 107 -12.25 10.47 -15.15
C ALA A 107 -11.01 11.37 -15.06
N ALA A 108 -10.36 11.43 -13.89
CA ALA A 108 -9.13 12.18 -13.70
C ALA A 108 -7.98 11.63 -14.57
N LEU A 109 -7.83 10.31 -14.65
CA LEU A 109 -6.84 9.68 -15.54
C LEU A 109 -7.08 10.08 -16.99
N VAL A 110 -8.32 9.99 -17.46
CA VAL A 110 -8.69 10.41 -18.83
C VAL A 110 -8.39 11.90 -19.05
N ALA A 111 -8.73 12.76 -18.10
CA ALA A 111 -8.45 14.18 -18.18
C ALA A 111 -6.94 14.49 -18.27
N VAL A 112 -6.10 13.79 -17.48
CA VAL A 112 -4.64 13.93 -17.53
C VAL A 112 -4.09 13.50 -18.90
N VAL A 113 -4.54 12.36 -19.43
CA VAL A 113 -4.13 11.89 -20.75
C VAL A 113 -4.56 12.87 -21.84
N LEU A 114 -5.81 13.35 -21.80
CA LEU A 114 -6.30 14.35 -22.74
C LEU A 114 -5.51 15.65 -22.65
N ALA A 115 -5.22 16.15 -21.45
CA ALA A 115 -4.40 17.33 -21.27
C ALA A 115 -3.02 17.17 -21.93
N GLY A 116 -2.38 16.00 -21.75
CA GLY A 116 -1.10 15.67 -22.36
C GLY A 116 -1.16 15.59 -23.89
N VAL A 117 -2.15 14.89 -24.46
CA VAL A 117 -2.31 14.77 -25.92
C VAL A 117 -2.65 16.11 -26.57
N LEU A 118 -3.42 16.96 -25.88
CA LEU A 118 -3.80 18.29 -26.37
C LEU A 118 -2.71 19.35 -26.13
N PHE A 119 -1.51 18.99 -25.65
CA PHE A 119 -0.38 19.90 -25.49
C PHE A 119 -0.11 20.82 -26.71
N PRO A 120 -0.24 20.36 -27.98
CA PRO A 120 -0.10 21.24 -29.14
C PRO A 120 -1.10 22.40 -29.19
N LEU A 121 -2.29 22.23 -28.60
CA LEU A 121 -3.37 23.23 -28.59
C LEU A 121 -3.29 24.17 -27.36
N TRP A 122 -2.34 23.96 -26.44
CA TRP A 122 -2.25 24.78 -25.24
C TRP A 122 -1.92 26.24 -25.59
N PRO A 123 -2.39 27.22 -24.80
CA PRO A 123 -1.92 28.60 -24.88
C PRO A 123 -0.39 28.71 -24.82
N ASN A 124 0.19 29.65 -25.58
CA ASN A 124 1.65 29.80 -25.67
C ASN A 124 2.32 30.03 -24.30
N PHE A 125 1.66 30.74 -23.38
CA PHE A 125 2.20 30.99 -22.04
C PHE A 125 2.36 29.71 -21.22
N LEU A 126 1.44 28.74 -21.34
CA LEU A 126 1.54 27.46 -20.63
C LEU A 126 2.67 26.60 -21.21
N ARG A 127 2.82 26.58 -22.53
CA ARG A 127 3.94 25.87 -23.19
C ARG A 127 5.29 26.41 -22.71
N LEU A 128 5.40 27.74 -22.61
CA LEU A 128 6.59 28.38 -22.09
C LEU A 128 6.84 28.01 -20.61
N GLY A 129 5.79 27.98 -19.79
CA GLY A 129 5.88 27.53 -18.39
C GLY A 129 6.39 26.09 -18.26
N VAL A 130 5.86 25.16 -19.06
CA VAL A 130 6.34 23.76 -19.09
C VAL A 130 7.79 23.68 -19.55
N TRP A 131 8.20 24.48 -20.51
CA TRP A 131 9.59 24.54 -20.97
C TRP A 131 10.55 24.99 -19.86
N TYR A 132 10.23 26.08 -19.15
CA TYR A 132 11.04 26.53 -18.01
C TYR A 132 11.08 25.49 -16.89
N LEU A 133 9.94 24.86 -16.58
CA LEU A 133 9.88 23.79 -15.58
C LEU A 133 10.75 22.59 -16.00
N SER A 134 10.71 22.20 -17.28
CA SER A 134 11.53 21.12 -17.82
C SER A 134 13.03 21.42 -17.70
N ILE A 135 13.44 22.64 -18.02
CA ILE A 135 14.84 23.08 -17.85
C ILE A 135 15.22 23.10 -16.36
N ALA A 136 14.35 23.60 -15.48
CA ALA A 136 14.62 23.62 -14.05
C ALA A 136 14.83 22.20 -13.49
N VAL A 137 13.97 21.25 -13.87
CA VAL A 137 14.12 19.83 -13.50
C VAL A 137 15.38 19.22 -14.10
N LEU A 138 15.70 19.52 -15.36
CA LEU A 138 16.91 19.03 -16.01
C LEU A 138 18.18 19.55 -15.32
N CYS A 139 18.21 20.84 -14.94
CA CYS A 139 19.30 21.41 -14.16
C CYS A 139 19.41 20.76 -12.78
N LEU A 140 18.29 20.54 -12.08
CA LEU A 140 18.28 19.86 -10.78
C LEU A 140 18.85 18.44 -10.89
N VAL A 141 18.42 17.68 -11.90
CA VAL A 141 18.94 16.34 -12.20
C VAL A 141 20.43 16.40 -12.55
N GLY A 142 20.84 17.37 -13.37
CA GLY A 142 22.25 17.59 -13.72
C GLY A 142 23.14 17.87 -12.51
N VAL A 143 22.67 18.69 -11.56
CA VAL A 143 23.37 18.94 -10.29
C VAL A 143 23.50 17.65 -9.48
N PHE A 144 22.43 16.85 -9.40
CA PHE A 144 22.46 15.58 -8.67
C PHE A 144 23.47 14.59 -9.27
N PHE A 145 23.51 14.45 -10.60
CA PHE A 145 24.53 13.67 -11.29
C PHE A 145 25.94 14.25 -11.08
N GLY A 146 26.09 15.57 -11.12
CA GLY A 146 27.36 16.23 -10.84
C GLY A 146 27.91 15.87 -9.45
N ILE A 147 27.07 15.93 -8.42
CA ILE A 147 27.43 15.53 -7.05
C ILE A 147 27.81 14.04 -7.00
N ALA A 148 27.05 13.17 -7.67
CA ALA A 148 27.34 11.74 -7.71
C ALA A 148 28.69 11.44 -8.40
N ILE A 149 29.03 12.14 -9.49
CA ILE A 149 30.31 12.01 -10.18
C ILE A 149 31.46 12.50 -9.29
N VAL A 150 31.31 13.68 -8.68
CA VAL A 150 32.32 14.22 -7.75
C VAL A 150 32.56 13.24 -6.59
N ARG A 151 31.48 12.67 -6.04
CA ARG A 151 31.53 11.65 -4.99
C ARG A 151 32.31 10.40 -5.44
N LEU A 152 32.08 9.93 -6.67
CA LEU A 152 32.80 8.79 -7.24
C LEU A 152 34.30 9.08 -7.43
N ILE A 153 34.64 10.25 -8.01
CA ILE A 153 36.04 10.64 -8.23
C ILE A 153 36.78 10.72 -6.89
N LEU A 154 36.19 11.37 -5.89
CA LEU A 154 36.78 11.48 -4.56
C LEU A 154 36.96 10.11 -3.91
N TYR A 155 35.99 9.22 -4.04
CA TYR A 155 36.11 7.86 -3.52
C TYR A 155 37.28 7.11 -4.18
N VAL A 156 37.41 7.16 -5.52
CA VAL A 156 38.49 6.49 -6.25
C VAL A 156 39.88 7.02 -5.85
N ILE A 157 40.02 8.34 -5.68
CA ILE A 157 41.29 8.96 -5.26
C ILE A 157 41.61 8.63 -3.81
N THR A 158 40.62 8.64 -2.92
CA THR A 158 40.84 8.43 -1.49
C THR A 158 40.99 6.97 -1.12
N TYR A 159 40.42 6.04 -1.89
CA TYR A 159 40.46 4.60 -1.64
C TYR A 159 41.88 4.01 -1.41
N PRO A 160 42.91 4.34 -2.22
CA PRO A 160 44.26 3.82 -1.99
C PRO A 160 45.02 4.52 -0.85
N VAL A 161 44.62 5.73 -0.46
CA VAL A 161 45.36 6.58 0.51
C VAL A 161 44.78 6.45 1.92
N LEU A 162 43.45 6.41 2.03
CA LEU A 162 42.74 6.41 3.30
C LEU A 162 42.28 4.99 3.67
N PRO A 163 42.37 4.60 4.95
CA PRO A 163 41.91 3.29 5.41
C PRO A 163 40.38 3.13 5.35
N ARG A 164 39.64 4.21 5.12
CA ARG A 164 38.17 4.27 5.07
C ARG A 164 37.77 5.10 3.85
N GLY A 165 36.75 4.66 3.13
CA GLY A 165 36.21 5.40 2.00
C GLY A 165 35.68 6.76 2.44
N PHE A 166 36.14 7.81 1.78
CA PHE A 166 35.65 9.17 2.01
C PHE A 166 34.42 9.44 1.14
N TRP A 167 33.41 10.07 1.72
CA TRP A 167 32.18 10.43 1.05
C TRP A 167 31.85 11.90 1.28
N ILE A 168 31.55 12.61 0.21
CA ILE A 168 30.86 13.91 0.27
C ILE A 168 29.36 13.65 0.23
N PHE A 169 28.60 14.30 1.12
CA PHE A 169 27.17 14.05 1.35
C PHE A 169 26.85 12.54 1.52
N PRO A 170 27.28 11.91 2.62
CA PRO A 170 27.05 10.48 2.86
C PRO A 170 25.56 10.11 2.77
N ASN A 171 24.68 10.97 3.29
CA ASN A 171 23.24 10.75 3.39
C ASN A 171 22.46 11.04 2.10
N LEU A 172 23.12 11.42 0.99
CA LEU A 172 22.44 11.85 -0.24
C LEU A 172 21.51 10.79 -0.83
N PHE A 173 21.81 9.50 -0.62
CA PHE A 173 21.05 8.35 -1.11
C PHE A 173 20.41 7.54 0.02
N GLU A 174 20.41 8.05 1.25
CA GLU A 174 19.73 7.42 2.39
C GLU A 174 18.28 7.89 2.46
N ASP A 175 17.40 7.10 3.09
CA ASP A 175 15.98 7.38 3.27
C ASP A 175 15.74 8.49 4.33
N VAL A 176 16.31 9.68 4.10
CA VAL A 176 16.23 10.85 4.98
C VAL A 176 15.59 12.03 4.26
N GLY A 177 15.17 13.06 5.01
CA GLY A 177 14.57 14.25 4.41
C GLY A 177 15.56 15.02 3.52
N ILE A 178 15.06 15.84 2.59
CA ILE A 178 15.89 16.58 1.61
C ILE A 178 17.00 17.37 2.30
N VAL A 179 16.72 18.05 3.42
CA VAL A 179 17.72 18.85 4.16
C VAL A 179 18.77 17.94 4.81
N GLU A 180 18.34 16.81 5.36
CA GLU A 180 19.19 15.82 6.02
C GLU A 180 20.08 15.06 5.02
N SER A 181 19.66 14.94 3.75
CA SER A 181 20.49 14.38 2.68
C SER A 181 21.78 15.17 2.45
N PHE A 182 21.77 16.48 2.72
CA PHE A 182 22.93 17.37 2.54
C PHE A 182 23.74 17.61 3.82
N ILE A 183 23.38 16.96 4.94
CA ILE A 183 24.05 17.12 6.23
C ILE A 183 24.33 15.73 6.83
N PRO A 184 25.58 15.39 7.21
CA PRO A 184 26.79 16.23 7.16
C PRO A 184 27.35 16.38 5.73
N LEU A 185 28.18 17.41 5.52
CA LEU A 185 28.83 17.68 4.22
C LEU A 185 29.81 16.57 3.79
N TYR A 186 30.43 15.88 4.76
CA TYR A 186 31.34 14.77 4.50
C TYR A 186 31.22 13.69 5.58
N GLY A 187 31.66 12.48 5.25
CA GLY A 187 31.70 11.34 6.16
C GLY A 187 32.66 10.26 5.67
N PHE A 188 32.90 9.27 6.53
CA PHE A 188 33.74 8.12 6.22
C PHE A 188 32.95 6.83 6.42
N ASP A 189 33.24 5.81 5.61
CA ASP A 189 32.68 4.47 5.77
C ASP A 189 32.82 3.96 7.21
N PRO A 190 31.84 3.24 7.79
CA PRO A 190 31.97 2.63 9.12
C PRO A 190 33.18 1.68 9.19
N VAL A 191 33.79 1.53 10.37
CA VAL A 191 34.90 0.58 10.56
C VAL A 191 34.38 -0.82 10.26
N LYS A 192 34.99 -1.52 9.30
CA LYS A 192 34.67 -2.93 9.05
C LYS A 192 35.06 -3.74 10.29
N GLU A 193 34.09 -4.06 11.15
CA GLU A 193 34.32 -5.01 12.23
C GLU A 193 34.70 -6.37 11.61
N LYS A 194 35.92 -6.85 11.93
CA LYS A 194 36.32 -8.21 11.55
C LYS A 194 35.39 -9.17 12.28
N LYS A 195 34.44 -9.78 11.57
CA LYS A 195 33.66 -10.93 12.08
C LYS A 195 34.65 -11.96 12.63
N SER A 196 34.73 -12.08 13.96
CA SER A 196 35.49 -13.14 14.58
C SER A 196 34.86 -14.45 14.13
N LYS A 197 35.64 -15.27 13.41
CA LYS A 197 35.25 -16.65 13.11
C LYS A 197 35.06 -17.34 14.45
N LYS A 198 33.81 -17.58 14.85
CA LYS A 198 33.46 -18.46 15.96
C LYS A 198 34.03 -19.84 15.59
N ARG A 199 35.15 -20.23 16.21
CA ARG A 199 35.67 -21.60 16.11
C ARG A 199 34.65 -22.52 16.77
N SER A 200 34.30 -23.59 16.04
CA SER A 200 33.51 -24.72 16.50
C SER A 200 34.14 -25.38 17.72
#